data_AF-A0A4R9XKN8-F1
#
_entry.id   AF-A0A4R9XKN8-F1
#
_cell.length_a   1.000
_cell.length_b   1.000
_cell.length_c   1.000
_cell.angle_alpha   90.00
_cell.angle_beta   90.00
_cell.angle_gamma   90.00
#
_symmetry.space_group_name_H-M   'P 1'
#
loop_
_entity.id
_entity.type
_entity.pdbx_description
1 polymer ?
#
loop_
_entity_poly.entity_id
_entity_poly.type
_entity_poly.pdbx_seq_one_letter_code
_entity_poly.pdbx_strand_id
1 'polypeptide(L)'
;MGRPTGLGAIIFAISIFGATGEAFSQCVREGEELCQGGQTYRCEKTGSELTPIFQNAPCVVNVPSLAGTWVGNGHQSPAGASGADWSIAMTINEGGASIDYPSLGCGGSLSEISRDDTSAEYRESITYGQDICIDGGTITVRSFKGNLSWVWVGQAAGQPYNAVAVLTRP
;
A
#
# COMPACT_ATOMS: atom_id res chain seq x y z
N MET A 1 4.97 71.66 7.15
CA MET A 1 3.95 71.47 8.21
C MET A 1 3.54 70.00 8.21
N GLY A 2 3.55 69.33 9.37
CA GLY A 2 2.95 68.00 9.56
C GLY A 2 3.91 66.88 10.02
N ARG A 3 4.24 66.86 11.30
CA ARG A 3 4.68 65.69 12.13
C ARG A 3 3.40 65.10 12.78
N PRO A 4 3.36 63.91 13.46
CA PRO A 4 4.36 62.85 13.67
C PRO A 4 3.78 61.38 13.69
N THR A 5 4.65 60.42 14.05
CA THR A 5 4.47 59.10 14.75
C THR A 5 3.27 58.17 14.51
N GLY A 6 3.59 56.88 14.34
CA GLY A 6 2.70 55.77 14.67
C GLY A 6 3.33 54.40 14.42
N LEU A 7 4.19 53.92 15.33
CA LEU A 7 4.49 52.48 15.44
C LEU A 7 3.19 51.77 15.82
N GLY A 8 2.52 51.13 14.87
CA GLY A 8 1.40 50.24 15.12
C GLY A 8 1.92 48.81 15.23
N ALA A 9 2.03 48.30 16.46
CA ALA A 9 2.33 46.90 16.71
C ALA A 9 1.24 46.03 16.07
N ILE A 10 1.60 45.23 15.06
CA ILE A 10 0.75 44.16 14.56
C ILE A 10 0.81 43.05 15.61
N ILE A 11 -0.23 42.99 16.45
CA ILE A 11 -0.42 41.91 17.41
C ILE A 11 -0.67 40.63 16.60
N PHE A 12 0.28 39.71 16.69
CA PHE A 12 0.13 38.32 16.27
C PHE A 12 -1.02 37.69 17.08
N ALA A 13 -2.20 37.61 16.49
CA ALA A 13 -3.21 36.66 16.95
C ALA A 13 -2.81 35.28 16.39
N ILE A 14 -1.92 34.60 17.12
CA ILE A 14 -1.72 33.16 16.93
C ILE A 14 -3.00 32.51 17.44
N SER A 15 -3.91 32.20 16.52
CA SER A 15 -5.01 31.29 16.79
C SER A 15 -4.40 29.92 17.10
N ILE A 16 -4.18 29.65 18.39
CA ILE A 16 -3.90 28.30 18.87
C ILE A 16 -5.21 27.53 18.65
N PHE A 17 -5.34 26.90 17.48
CA PHE A 17 -6.31 25.83 17.31
C PHE A 17 -5.86 24.71 18.24
N GLY A 18 -6.46 24.66 19.43
CA GLY A 18 -6.36 23.52 20.31
C GLY A 18 -6.90 22.30 19.57
N ALA A 19 -6.00 21.47 19.07
CA ALA A 19 -6.30 20.11 18.65
C ALA A 19 -6.53 19.26 19.92
N THR A 20 -7.63 19.50 20.62
CA THR A 20 -8.08 18.65 21.72
C THR A 20 -9.57 18.42 21.51
N GLY A 21 -9.92 17.50 20.61
CA GLY A 21 -11.33 17.26 20.30
C GLY A 21 -11.67 15.95 19.61
N GLU A 22 -10.75 15.28 18.92
CA GLU A 22 -11.11 14.10 18.11
C GLU A 22 -10.74 12.74 18.74
N ALA A 23 -10.03 12.71 19.87
CA ALA A 23 -9.49 11.46 20.43
C ALA A 23 -10.46 10.67 21.34
N PHE A 24 -11.57 11.27 21.79
CA PHE A 24 -12.37 10.73 22.89
C PHE A 24 -13.59 9.89 22.48
N SER A 25 -13.90 9.73 21.19
CA SER A 25 -15.11 9.00 20.74
C SER A 25 -14.85 7.57 20.24
N GLN A 26 -13.63 7.03 20.40
CA GLN A 26 -13.27 5.75 19.78
C GLN A 26 -13.57 4.52 20.64
N CYS A 27 -13.82 4.69 21.94
CA CYS A 27 -14.16 3.56 22.81
C CYS A 27 -15.63 3.18 22.67
N VAL A 28 -15.90 2.01 22.09
CA VAL A 28 -17.25 1.48 21.93
C VAL A 28 -17.57 0.47 23.03
N ARG A 29 -16.55 -0.26 23.53
CA ARG A 29 -16.75 -1.31 24.54
C ARG A 29 -15.62 -1.36 25.58
N GLU A 30 -15.98 -1.65 26.82
CA GLU A 30 -15.00 -1.93 27.89
C GLU A 30 -14.13 -3.15 27.52
N GLY A 31 -12.82 -3.01 27.69
CA GLY A 31 -11.81 -3.99 27.32
C GLY A 31 -11.42 -4.01 25.84
N GLU A 32 -12.00 -3.16 24.99
CA GLU A 32 -11.55 -2.94 23.60
C GLU A 32 -10.14 -2.35 23.57
N GLU A 33 -9.30 -2.82 22.65
CA GLU A 33 -7.98 -2.26 22.42
C GLU A 33 -7.99 -1.39 21.16
N LEU A 34 -7.41 -0.20 21.28
CA LEU A 34 -7.26 0.78 20.21
C LEU A 34 -5.77 1.00 19.94
N CYS A 35 -5.41 1.17 18.67
CA CYS A 35 -4.07 1.58 18.27
C CYS A 35 -4.09 3.05 17.87
N GLN A 36 -3.45 3.91 18.66
CA GLN A 36 -3.36 5.34 18.40
C GLN A 36 -1.89 5.76 18.49
N GLY A 37 -1.38 6.39 17.43
CA GLY A 37 0.02 6.86 17.41
C GLY A 37 1.07 5.76 17.62
N GLY A 38 0.77 4.52 17.23
CA GLY A 38 1.66 3.36 17.44
C GLY A 38 1.66 2.82 18.87
N GLN A 39 0.72 3.24 19.71
CA GLN A 39 0.58 2.75 21.09
C GLN A 39 -0.80 2.12 21.33
N THR A 40 -0.83 1.08 22.16
CA THR A 40 -2.05 0.40 22.60
C THR A 40 -2.73 1.20 23.71
N TYR A 41 -4.01 1.43 23.53
CA TYR A 41 -4.93 1.95 24.55
C TYR A 41 -6.00 0.90 24.81
N ARG A 42 -6.38 0.71 26.06
CA ARG A 42 -7.49 -0.17 26.44
C ARG A 42 -8.64 0.67 26.94
N CYS A 43 -9.83 0.45 26.41
CA CYS A 43 -11.02 1.16 26.84
C CYS A 43 -11.45 0.66 28.21
N GLU A 44 -11.34 1.50 29.23
CA GLU A 44 -11.72 1.19 30.61
C GLU A 44 -12.83 2.13 31.08
N LYS A 45 -13.61 1.65 32.03
CA LYS A 45 -14.63 2.49 32.67
C LYS A 45 -13.99 3.43 33.68
N THR A 46 -14.06 4.72 33.41
CA THR A 46 -13.63 5.77 34.35
C THR A 46 -14.86 6.56 34.80
N GLY A 47 -15.52 6.08 35.86
CA GLY A 47 -16.78 6.63 36.34
C GLY A 47 -17.97 6.25 35.45
N SER A 48 -18.64 7.23 34.86
CA SER A 48 -19.74 7.03 33.91
C SER A 48 -19.29 6.99 32.45
N GLU A 49 -18.01 7.26 32.18
CA GLU A 49 -17.45 7.33 30.82
C GLU A 49 -16.55 6.13 30.51
N LEU A 50 -16.51 5.77 29.22
CA LEU A 50 -15.53 4.84 28.68
C LEU A 50 -14.36 5.66 28.11
N THR A 51 -13.17 5.45 28.65
CA THR A 51 -11.99 6.22 28.26
C THR A 51 -10.86 5.30 27.80
N PRO A 52 -10.09 5.69 26.77
CA PRO A 52 -8.91 4.95 26.36
C PRO A 52 -7.77 5.17 27.36
N ILE A 53 -7.35 4.11 28.05
CA ILE A 53 -6.23 4.11 28.99
C ILE A 53 -4.98 3.60 28.29
N PHE A 54 -3.93 4.40 28.25
CA PHE A 54 -2.64 4.05 27.68
C PHE A 54 -2.05 2.81 28.36
N GLN A 55 -1.69 1.80 27.57
CA GLN A 55 -1.16 0.52 28.10
C GLN A 55 0.36 0.45 28.15
N ASN A 56 1.08 1.49 27.72
CA ASN A 56 2.53 1.49 27.61
C ASN A 56 3.08 0.28 26.82
N ALA A 57 2.34 -0.12 25.80
CA ALA A 57 2.71 -1.18 24.88
C ALA A 57 2.57 -0.65 23.44
N PRO A 58 3.52 -0.92 22.54
CA PRO A 58 3.35 -0.63 21.13
C PRO A 58 2.22 -1.51 20.58
N CYS A 59 1.31 -0.90 19.84
CA CYS A 59 0.33 -1.67 19.08
C CYS A 59 0.95 -2.12 17.76
N VAL A 60 0.60 -3.32 17.33
CA VAL A 60 0.85 -3.78 15.96
C VAL A 60 -0.42 -3.53 15.17
N VAL A 61 -0.46 -2.43 14.42
CA VAL A 61 -1.45 -2.28 13.36
C VAL A 61 -1.04 -3.19 12.22
N ASN A 62 -1.78 -4.28 12.04
CA ASN A 62 -1.78 -5.00 10.77
C ASN A 62 -2.50 -4.16 9.72
N VAL A 63 -1.89 -3.04 9.31
CA VAL A 63 -2.27 -2.40 8.06
C VAL A 63 -1.83 -3.37 6.96
N PRO A 64 -2.74 -3.81 6.08
CA PRO A 64 -2.37 -4.69 4.98
C PRO A 64 -1.32 -3.98 4.11
N SER A 65 -0.05 -4.32 4.30
CA SER A 65 1.02 -3.73 3.51
C SER A 65 1.19 -4.52 2.21
N LEU A 66 1.32 -3.78 1.11
CA LEU A 66 1.73 -4.33 -0.17
C LEU A 66 3.20 -4.77 -0.14
N ALA A 67 4.03 -4.18 0.71
CA ALA A 67 5.47 -4.45 0.75
C ALA A 67 5.78 -5.90 1.15
N GLY A 68 6.84 -6.44 0.56
CA GLY A 68 7.37 -7.79 0.75
C GLY A 68 7.15 -8.69 -0.48
N THR A 69 7.40 -9.99 -0.28
CA THR A 69 7.38 -10.99 -1.35
C THR A 69 6.03 -11.70 -1.43
N TRP A 70 5.57 -11.90 -2.66
CA TRP A 70 4.30 -12.50 -3.03
C TRP A 70 4.52 -13.55 -4.12
N VAL A 71 3.97 -14.74 -3.92
CA VAL A 71 4.12 -15.87 -4.83
C VAL A 71 2.79 -16.48 -5.22
N GLY A 72 2.69 -17.02 -6.42
CA GLY A 72 1.48 -17.67 -6.93
C GLY A 72 1.66 -18.14 -8.36
N ASN A 73 0.56 -18.58 -8.98
CA ASN A 73 0.54 -18.92 -10.40
C ASN A 73 -0.39 -17.97 -11.15
N GLY A 74 0.09 -17.42 -12.26
CA GLY A 74 -0.69 -16.62 -13.19
C GLY A 74 -1.33 -17.49 -14.26
N HIS A 75 -2.49 -17.06 -14.72
CA HIS A 75 -3.17 -17.59 -15.90
C HIS A 75 -3.28 -16.49 -16.97
N GLN A 76 -2.69 -16.72 -18.14
CA GLN A 76 -2.65 -15.81 -19.27
C GLN A 76 -3.69 -16.18 -20.33
N SER A 77 -4.32 -15.17 -20.91
CA SER A 77 -5.21 -15.28 -22.05
C SER A 77 -4.88 -14.18 -23.09
N PRO A 78 -4.71 -14.52 -24.38
CA PRO A 78 -4.57 -15.88 -24.89
C PRO A 78 -3.29 -16.57 -24.36
N ALA A 79 -3.25 -17.90 -24.47
CA ALA A 79 -2.06 -18.66 -24.10
C ALA A 79 -0.86 -18.26 -24.96
N GLY A 80 0.33 -18.16 -24.35
CA GLY A 80 1.58 -17.93 -25.06
C GLY A 80 2.20 -19.24 -25.56
N ALA A 81 3.36 -19.14 -26.20
CA ALA A 81 4.11 -20.31 -26.68
C ALA A 81 4.48 -21.29 -25.56
N SER A 82 4.71 -20.76 -24.34
CA SER A 82 5.03 -21.54 -23.14
C SER A 82 3.80 -22.03 -22.36
N GLY A 83 2.59 -21.85 -22.91
CA GLY A 83 1.32 -22.21 -22.26
C GLY A 83 0.58 -21.01 -21.64
N ALA A 84 -0.48 -21.31 -20.90
CA ALA A 84 -1.31 -20.31 -20.24
C ALA A 84 -0.90 -20.09 -18.78
N ASP A 85 -0.28 -21.06 -18.13
CA ASP A 85 -0.03 -21.06 -16.69
C ASP A 85 1.47 -21.00 -16.38
N TRP A 86 1.85 -20.14 -15.43
CA TRP A 86 3.24 -19.95 -15.02
C TRP A 86 3.35 -19.38 -13.61
N SER A 87 4.46 -19.66 -12.94
CA SER A 87 4.72 -19.20 -11.57
C SER A 87 5.17 -17.73 -11.53
N ILE A 88 4.75 -17.01 -10.50
CA ILE A 88 5.08 -15.61 -10.24
C ILE A 88 5.78 -15.51 -8.88
N ALA A 89 6.87 -14.74 -8.82
CA ALA A 89 7.43 -14.23 -7.58
C ALA A 89 7.63 -12.72 -7.71
N MET A 90 6.83 -11.93 -6.99
CA MET A 90 6.88 -10.48 -7.00
C MET A 90 7.39 -9.98 -5.65
N THR A 91 8.34 -9.05 -5.64
CA THR A 91 8.81 -8.38 -4.42
C THR A 91 8.56 -6.89 -4.53
N ILE A 92 7.79 -6.34 -3.59
CA ILE A 92 7.45 -4.92 -3.50
C ILE A 92 8.24 -4.29 -2.36
N ASN A 93 8.98 -3.22 -2.62
CA ASN A 93 9.77 -2.48 -1.64
C ASN A 93 9.34 -1.01 -1.59
N GLU A 94 9.92 -0.24 -0.66
CA GLU A 94 9.80 1.23 -0.70
C GLU A 94 10.53 1.76 -1.96
N GLY A 95 9.77 2.37 -2.88
CA GLY A 95 10.33 3.02 -4.08
C GLY A 95 10.40 2.14 -5.34
N GLY A 96 9.86 0.92 -5.33
CA GLY A 96 9.75 0.10 -6.55
C GLY A 96 9.42 -1.37 -6.27
N ALA A 97 9.38 -2.16 -7.34
CA ALA A 97 9.17 -3.60 -7.23
C ALA A 97 10.03 -4.37 -8.26
N SER A 98 10.12 -5.67 -8.06
CA SER A 98 10.73 -6.63 -9.00
C SER A 98 9.79 -7.81 -9.18
N ILE A 99 9.90 -8.48 -10.32
CA ILE A 99 9.10 -9.65 -10.62
C ILE A 99 9.93 -10.69 -11.36
N ASP A 100 9.77 -11.93 -10.95
CA ASP A 100 10.32 -13.10 -11.60
C ASP A 100 9.16 -14.00 -12.04
N TYR A 101 9.36 -14.66 -13.17
CA TYR A 101 8.51 -15.72 -13.68
C TYR A 101 9.31 -17.03 -13.75
N PRO A 102 9.58 -17.70 -12.60
CA PRO A 102 10.58 -18.77 -12.52
C PRO A 102 10.36 -19.94 -13.50
N SER A 103 9.11 -20.37 -13.70
CA SER A 103 8.79 -21.44 -14.64
C SER A 103 9.02 -21.08 -16.11
N LEU A 104 9.15 -19.79 -16.43
CA LEU A 104 9.47 -19.29 -17.78
C LEU A 104 10.97 -18.94 -17.92
N GLY A 105 11.66 -18.68 -16.81
CA GLY A 105 13.07 -18.28 -16.84
C GLY A 105 13.29 -16.82 -17.28
N CYS A 106 12.32 -15.94 -17.03
CA CYS A 106 12.39 -14.51 -17.34
C CYS A 106 11.95 -13.67 -16.13
N GLY A 107 12.27 -12.39 -16.14
CA GLY A 107 11.91 -11.47 -15.06
C GLY A 107 12.45 -10.05 -15.27
N GLY A 108 12.12 -9.15 -14.35
CA GLY A 108 12.30 -7.73 -14.57
C GLY A 108 12.13 -6.84 -13.35
N SER A 109 12.33 -5.55 -13.60
CA SER A 109 12.04 -4.47 -12.66
C SER A 109 10.67 -3.87 -12.94
N LEU A 110 10.01 -3.37 -11.89
CA LEU A 110 8.71 -2.74 -11.95
C LEU A 110 8.83 -1.28 -11.48
N SER A 111 8.59 -0.35 -12.41
CA SER A 111 8.53 1.07 -12.11
C SER A 111 7.14 1.45 -11.64
N GLU A 112 7.01 2.05 -10.46
CA GLU A 112 5.71 2.46 -9.92
C GLU A 112 5.09 3.58 -10.77
N ILE A 113 3.84 3.39 -11.17
CA ILE A 113 3.00 4.39 -11.84
C ILE A 113 2.12 5.10 -10.80
N SER A 114 1.48 4.33 -9.91
CA SER A 114 0.61 4.84 -8.86
C SER A 114 0.53 3.88 -7.67
N ARG A 115 0.18 4.42 -6.49
CA ARG A 115 0.03 3.65 -5.25
C ARG A 115 -0.99 4.30 -4.32
N ASP A 116 -1.76 3.46 -3.64
CA ASP A 116 -2.46 3.76 -2.39
C ASP A 116 -2.14 2.71 -1.32
N ASP A 117 -2.80 2.78 -0.16
CA ASP A 117 -2.56 1.86 0.97
C ASP A 117 -2.81 0.39 0.63
N THR A 118 -3.69 0.11 -0.33
CA THR A 118 -4.18 -1.23 -0.66
C THR A 118 -3.96 -1.62 -2.11
N SER A 119 -3.53 -0.71 -2.99
CA SER A 119 -3.32 -0.97 -4.40
C SER A 119 -2.08 -0.28 -4.96
N ALA A 120 -1.52 -0.84 -6.03
CA ALA A 120 -0.44 -0.21 -6.78
C ALA A 120 -0.48 -0.62 -8.26
N GLU A 121 0.02 0.26 -9.11
CA GLU A 121 0.18 0.03 -10.54
C GLU A 121 1.65 0.20 -10.92
N TYR A 122 2.16 -0.69 -11.77
CA TYR A 122 3.55 -0.67 -12.21
C TYR A 122 3.67 -0.83 -13.71
N ARG A 123 4.66 -0.16 -14.30
CA ARG A 123 5.19 -0.48 -15.63
C ARG A 123 6.29 -1.53 -15.47
N GLU A 124 6.14 -2.63 -16.17
CA GLU A 124 7.16 -3.68 -16.24
C GLU A 124 8.28 -3.33 -17.23
N SER A 125 9.49 -3.76 -16.89
CA SER A 125 10.64 -3.81 -17.80
C SER A 125 11.37 -5.13 -17.60
N ILE A 126 11.28 -6.04 -18.57
CA ILE A 126 11.93 -7.35 -18.57
C ILE A 126 13.44 -7.16 -18.74
N THR A 127 14.19 -7.53 -17.71
CA THR A 127 15.66 -7.35 -17.66
C THR A 127 16.42 -8.61 -18.03
N TYR A 128 15.77 -9.77 -18.02
CA TYR A 128 16.30 -11.02 -18.56
C TYR A 128 15.19 -11.92 -19.12
N GLY A 129 15.53 -12.76 -20.11
CA GLY A 129 14.57 -13.64 -20.79
C GLY A 129 13.62 -12.90 -21.77
N GLN A 130 14.11 -11.83 -22.41
CA GLN A 130 13.34 -10.99 -23.33
C GLN A 130 12.86 -11.73 -24.60
N ASP A 131 13.49 -12.84 -24.94
CA ASP A 131 13.08 -13.74 -26.02
C ASP A 131 11.91 -14.64 -25.63
N ILE A 132 11.60 -14.73 -24.33
CA ILE A 132 10.56 -15.60 -23.76
C ILE A 132 9.33 -14.78 -23.37
N CYS A 133 9.54 -13.60 -22.76
CA CYS A 133 8.48 -12.84 -22.09
C CYS A 133 8.18 -11.51 -22.78
N ILE A 134 6.90 -11.14 -22.73
CA ILE A 134 6.42 -9.86 -23.28
C ILE A 134 6.91 -8.73 -22.38
N ASP A 135 7.57 -7.74 -22.97
CA ASP A 135 8.06 -6.57 -22.26
C ASP A 135 7.07 -5.39 -22.29
N GLY A 136 7.17 -4.51 -21.29
CA GLY A 136 6.44 -3.24 -21.23
C GLY A 136 4.99 -3.34 -20.76
N GLY A 137 4.58 -4.47 -20.19
CA GLY A 137 3.25 -4.66 -19.62
C GLY A 137 2.97 -3.73 -18.43
N THR A 138 1.69 -3.61 -18.09
CA THR A 138 1.22 -2.91 -16.90
C THR A 138 0.68 -3.94 -15.91
N ILE A 139 1.17 -3.87 -14.67
CA ILE A 139 0.73 -4.69 -13.55
C ILE A 139 -0.11 -3.85 -12.61
N THR A 140 -1.28 -4.34 -12.22
CA THR A 140 -2.09 -3.79 -11.14
C THR A 140 -2.20 -4.81 -10.01
N VAL A 141 -1.93 -4.37 -8.79
CA VAL A 141 -2.07 -5.20 -7.59
C VAL A 141 -3.04 -4.61 -6.60
N ARG A 142 -3.77 -5.46 -5.88
CA ARG A 142 -4.66 -5.04 -4.79
C ARG A 142 -4.64 -6.04 -3.64
N SER A 143 -4.40 -5.54 -2.44
CA SER A 143 -4.50 -6.29 -1.20
C SER A 143 -5.96 -6.61 -0.88
N PHE A 144 -6.28 -7.88 -0.66
CA PHE A 144 -7.60 -8.33 -0.26
C PHE A 144 -7.50 -9.56 0.66
N LYS A 145 -7.99 -9.43 1.89
CA LYS A 145 -8.00 -10.51 2.90
C LYS A 145 -6.64 -11.21 3.09
N GLY A 146 -5.54 -10.44 3.08
CA GLY A 146 -4.18 -10.96 3.27
C GLY A 146 -3.52 -11.53 2.02
N ASN A 147 -4.21 -11.54 0.88
CA ASN A 147 -3.69 -11.95 -0.42
C ASN A 147 -3.51 -10.73 -1.34
N LEU A 148 -2.78 -10.92 -2.43
CA LEU A 148 -2.58 -9.92 -3.46
C LEU A 148 -3.26 -10.36 -4.76
N SER A 149 -4.37 -9.69 -5.10
CA SER A 149 -4.95 -9.78 -6.44
C SER A 149 -3.96 -9.15 -7.41
N TRP A 150 -3.57 -9.85 -8.46
CA TRP A 150 -2.57 -9.41 -9.42
C TRP A 150 -3.14 -9.54 -10.83
N VAL A 151 -3.00 -8.48 -11.62
CA VAL A 151 -3.44 -8.44 -13.01
C VAL A 151 -2.30 -7.84 -13.84
N TRP A 152 -2.03 -8.43 -14.99
CA TRP A 152 -1.12 -7.90 -15.98
C TRP A 152 -1.84 -7.73 -17.31
N VAL A 153 -1.54 -6.64 -18.00
CA VAL A 153 -2.00 -6.38 -19.36
C VAL A 153 -0.84 -5.93 -20.22
N GLY A 154 -0.76 -6.46 -21.43
CA GLY A 154 0.30 -6.13 -22.36
C GLY A 154 -0.06 -6.53 -23.79
N GLN A 155 0.90 -6.37 -24.69
CA GLN A 155 0.70 -6.64 -26.11
C GLN A 155 1.99 -7.11 -26.77
N ALA A 156 1.86 -8.05 -27.70
CA ALA A 156 2.96 -8.54 -28.52
C ALA A 156 2.48 -8.74 -29.97
N ALA A 157 3.26 -8.27 -30.94
CA ALA A 157 2.93 -8.35 -32.37
C ALA A 157 1.50 -7.85 -32.72
N GLY A 158 1.02 -6.83 -32.01
CA GLY A 158 -0.32 -6.26 -32.21
C GLY A 158 -1.47 -7.09 -31.60
N GLN A 159 -1.17 -8.19 -30.90
CA GLN A 159 -2.17 -8.93 -30.13
C GLN A 159 -2.12 -8.55 -28.64
N PRO A 160 -3.28 -8.29 -28.01
CA PRO A 160 -3.37 -8.05 -26.58
C PRO A 160 -3.31 -9.36 -25.80
N TYR A 161 -2.70 -9.29 -24.62
CA TYR A 161 -2.63 -10.37 -23.65
C TYR A 161 -3.01 -9.83 -22.27
N ASN A 162 -3.69 -10.65 -21.49
CA ASN A 162 -3.96 -10.38 -20.08
C ASN A 162 -3.59 -11.60 -19.24
N ALA A 163 -3.10 -11.37 -18.04
CA ALA A 163 -2.87 -12.43 -17.06
C ALA A 163 -3.44 -12.04 -15.70
N VAL A 164 -3.90 -13.03 -14.95
CA VAL A 164 -4.47 -12.83 -13.62
C VAL A 164 -3.89 -13.84 -12.64
N ALA A 165 -3.70 -13.43 -11.38
CA ALA A 165 -3.24 -14.29 -10.32
C ALA A 165 -3.80 -13.84 -8.96
N VAL A 166 -3.81 -14.77 -8.00
CA VAL A 166 -3.88 -14.45 -6.58
C VAL A 166 -2.54 -14.86 -5.98
N LEU A 167 -1.80 -13.89 -5.47
CA LEU A 167 -0.50 -14.12 -4.85
C LEU A 167 -0.64 -14.14 -3.33
N THR A 168 0.20 -14.95 -2.69
CA THR A 168 0.23 -15.17 -1.25
C THR A 168 1.63 -14.91 -0.71
N ARG A 169 1.75 -14.68 0.59
CA ARG A 169 3.06 -14.66 1.25
C ARG A 169 3.63 -16.09 1.23
N PRO A 170 4.94 -16.28 0.97
CA PRO A 170 5.58 -17.59 1.03
C PRO A 170 5.63 -18.17 2.44
#